data_AF-A0A378B2V3-F1
#
_entry.id   AF-A0A378B2V3-F1
#
_cell.length_a   1.000
_cell.length_b   1.000
_cell.length_c   1.000
_cell.angle_alpha   90.00
_cell.angle_beta   90.00
_cell.angle_gamma   90.00
#
_symmetry.space_group_name_H-M   'P 1'
#
loop_
_entity.id
_entity.type
_entity.pdbx_description
1 polymer ?
#
loop_
_entity_poly.entity_id
_entity_poly.type
_entity_poly.pdbx_seq_one_letter_code
_entity_poly.pdbx_strand_id
1 'polypeptide(L)'
;MVISPAILQPFTRKITNTDDLALGHFGSIGYLLSALVGKIIGKGSPSIEEIKVPKSLNFLRDSSVAISLTMMILFLVLVLVAGKSFVEETLSAGQNFIIFAIIQSLTFAAGVYIILAGVRMVIAGDRPGV
;
A
#
# COMPACT_ATOMS: atom_id res chain seq x y z
N MET A 1 -8.36 -9.01 -22.99
CA MET A 1 -8.14 -8.11 -21.83
C MET A 1 -8.51 -6.67 -22.19
N VAL A 2 -9.80 -6.40 -22.45
CA VAL A 2 -10.30 -5.06 -22.87
C VAL A 2 -11.43 -4.57 -21.96
N ILE A 3 -12.26 -5.51 -21.50
CA ILE A 3 -13.41 -5.23 -20.61
C ILE A 3 -12.96 -4.73 -19.23
N SER A 4 -11.89 -5.30 -18.67
CA SER A 4 -11.39 -4.94 -17.33
C SER A 4 -11.00 -3.46 -17.20
N PRO A 5 -10.10 -2.92 -18.05
CA PRO A 5 -9.79 -1.49 -18.03
C PRO A 5 -11.01 -0.61 -18.28
N ALA A 6 -11.88 -0.99 -19.23
CA ALA A 6 -13.06 -0.20 -19.58
C ALA A 6 -14.05 -0.05 -18.41
N ILE A 7 -14.32 -1.12 -17.66
CA ILE A 7 -15.25 -1.08 -16.52
C ILE A 7 -14.68 -0.26 -15.35
N LEU A 8 -13.35 -0.28 -15.16
CA LEU A 8 -12.70 0.47 -14.08
C LEU A 8 -12.42 1.93 -14.43
N GLN A 9 -12.38 2.29 -15.72
CA GLN A 9 -12.01 3.63 -16.18
C GLN A 9 -12.74 4.78 -15.47
N PRO A 10 -14.07 4.73 -15.22
CA PRO A 10 -14.76 5.81 -14.52
C PRO A 10 -14.27 6.02 -13.08
N PHE A 11 -13.75 4.97 -12.44
CA PHE A 11 -13.17 5.03 -11.10
C PHE A 11 -11.69 5.41 -11.14
N THR A 12 -10.93 4.87 -12.09
CA THR A 12 -9.53 5.21 -12.30
C THR A 12 -9.37 6.72 -12.55
N ARG A 13 -10.16 7.30 -13.46
CA ARG A 13 -10.16 8.75 -13.75
C ARG A 13 -10.40 9.63 -12.52
N LYS A 14 -11.27 9.19 -11.59
CA LYS A 14 -11.55 9.95 -10.36
C LYS A 14 -10.37 9.98 -9.39
N ILE A 15 -9.54 8.94 -9.42
CA ILE A 15 -8.37 8.82 -8.53
C ILE A 15 -7.16 9.51 -9.17
N THR A 16 -6.95 9.31 -10.48
CA THR A 16 -5.77 9.81 -11.20
C THR A 16 -5.95 11.24 -11.74
N ASN A 17 -7.18 11.76 -11.79
CA ASN A 17 -7.55 13.03 -12.40
C ASN A 17 -7.10 13.16 -13.87
N THR A 18 -6.94 12.04 -14.59
CA THR A 18 -6.64 12.01 -16.03
C THR A 18 -7.37 10.86 -16.71
N ASP A 19 -7.60 10.97 -18.02
CA ASP A 19 -8.11 9.89 -18.89
C ASP A 19 -6.98 9.11 -19.60
N ASP A 20 -5.72 9.52 -19.43
CA ASP A 20 -4.56 8.92 -20.12
C ASP A 20 -4.14 7.57 -19.54
N LEU A 21 -4.67 7.20 -18.37
CA LEU A 21 -4.31 5.98 -17.64
C LEU A 21 -5.53 5.09 -17.43
N ALA A 22 -5.37 3.81 -17.75
CA ALA A 22 -6.38 2.79 -17.52
C ALA A 22 -5.81 1.63 -16.70
N LEU A 23 -6.60 1.07 -15.78
CA LEU A 23 -6.16 -0.01 -14.88
C LEU A 23 -6.41 -1.39 -15.50
N GLY A 24 -5.35 -2.00 -16.03
CA GLY A 24 -5.37 -3.37 -16.53
C GLY A 24 -4.70 -4.35 -15.56
N HIS A 25 -5.49 -5.01 -14.70
CA HIS A 25 -4.97 -5.99 -13.74
C HIS A 25 -5.89 -7.22 -13.63
N PHE A 26 -5.36 -8.39 -13.25
CA PHE A 26 -6.17 -9.61 -13.10
C PHE A 26 -7.21 -9.51 -11.97
N GLY A 27 -6.95 -8.67 -10.97
CA GLY A 27 -7.82 -8.43 -9.82
C GLY A 27 -8.95 -7.40 -10.04
N SER A 28 -9.24 -6.99 -11.28
CA SER A 28 -10.15 -5.89 -11.58
C SER A 28 -11.57 -6.02 -11.05
N ILE A 29 -12.10 -7.24 -10.95
CA ILE A 29 -13.42 -7.48 -10.35
C ILE A 29 -13.42 -7.07 -8.87
N GLY A 30 -12.34 -7.39 -8.14
CA GLY A 30 -12.17 -6.99 -6.75
C GLY A 30 -12.11 -5.47 -6.61
N TYR A 31 -11.38 -4.80 -7.48
CA TYR A 31 -11.32 -3.33 -7.49
C TYR A 31 -12.68 -2.70 -7.78
N LEU A 32 -13.45 -3.27 -8.72
CA LEU A 32 -14.79 -2.82 -9.03
C LEU A 32 -15.74 -2.98 -7.84
N LEU A 33 -15.72 -4.14 -7.18
CA LEU A 33 -16.54 -4.38 -5.99
C LEU A 33 -16.18 -3.41 -4.87
N SER A 34 -14.88 -3.22 -4.59
CA SER A 34 -14.42 -2.23 -3.60
C SER A 34 -14.86 -0.81 -3.94
N ALA A 35 -14.79 -0.42 -5.21
CA ALA A 35 -15.22 0.90 -5.66
C ALA A 35 -16.74 1.10 -5.55
N LEU A 36 -17.54 0.06 -5.84
CA LEU A 36 -19.00 0.09 -5.68
C LEU A 36 -19.41 0.15 -4.21
N VAL A 37 -18.81 -0.67 -3.36
CA VAL A 37 -19.05 -0.67 -1.91
C VAL A 37 -18.66 0.68 -1.32
N GLY A 38 -17.48 1.21 -1.67
CA GLY A 38 -17.03 2.55 -1.26
C GLY A 38 -17.96 3.66 -1.72
N LYS A 39 -18.53 3.55 -2.92
CA LYS A 39 -19.51 4.52 -3.44
C LYS A 39 -20.83 4.50 -2.66
N ILE A 40 -21.26 3.33 -2.17
CA ILE A 40 -22.52 3.17 -1.43
C ILE A 40 -22.35 3.60 0.03
N ILE A 41 -21.28 3.14 0.70
CA ILE A 41 -21.10 3.30 2.15
C ILE A 41 -20.31 4.57 2.49
N GLY A 42 -19.33 4.96 1.65
CA GLY A 42 -18.39 6.04 1.92
C GLY A 42 -18.83 7.42 1.43
N LYS A 43 -20.11 7.63 1.12
CA LYS A 43 -20.60 8.88 0.52
C LYS A 43 -20.40 10.06 1.49
N GLY A 44 -19.43 10.93 1.18
CA GLY A 44 -19.05 12.07 2.03
C GLY A 44 -17.98 11.76 3.09
N SER A 45 -17.38 10.56 3.07
CA SER A 45 -16.23 10.24 3.91
C SER A 45 -15.01 11.05 3.47
N PRO A 46 -14.26 11.66 4.40
CA PRO A 46 -12.96 12.23 4.07
C PRO A 46 -12.03 11.13 3.57
N SER A 47 -11.15 11.47 2.63
CA SER A 47 -10.03 10.61 2.25
C SER A 47 -9.12 10.43 3.47
N ILE A 48 -8.55 9.23 3.64
CA ILE A 48 -7.55 8.99 4.69
C ILE A 48 -6.35 9.96 4.55
N GLU A 49 -6.05 10.36 3.31
CA GLU A 49 -4.97 11.30 2.97
C GLU A 49 -5.26 12.74 3.45
N GLU A 50 -6.53 13.06 3.68
CA GLU A 50 -7.01 14.39 4.10
C GLU A 50 -7.27 14.49 5.61
N ILE A 51 -7.13 13.39 6.35
CA ILE A 51 -7.36 13.37 7.80
C ILE A 51 -6.29 14.20 8.51
N LYS A 52 -6.73 15.17 9.32
CA LYS A 52 -5.85 15.98 10.18
C LYS A 52 -5.41 15.16 11.39
N VAL A 53 -4.20 14.64 11.35
CA VAL A 53 -3.55 14.01 12.50
C VAL A 53 -3.03 15.07 13.49
N PRO A 54 -3.03 14.79 14.81
CA PRO A 54 -2.46 15.69 15.82
C PRO A 54 -0.97 15.90 15.57
N LYS A 55 -0.40 17.03 16.03
CA LYS A 55 1.00 17.42 15.77
C LYS A 55 2.01 16.33 16.14
N SER A 56 1.75 15.54 17.19
CA SER A 56 2.60 14.43 17.62
C SER A 56 2.64 13.25 16.63
N LEU A 57 1.58 13.05 15.85
CA LEU A 57 1.46 11.98 14.85
C LEU A 57 1.64 12.50 13.41
N ASN A 58 2.11 13.74 13.24
CA ASN A 58 2.27 14.34 11.92
C ASN A 58 3.28 13.60 11.04
N PHE A 59 4.20 12.84 11.65
CA PHE A 59 5.12 11.95 10.92
C PHE A 59 4.40 10.81 10.19
N LEU A 60 3.19 10.42 10.63
CA LEU A 60 2.36 9.41 9.94
C LEU A 60 1.80 9.91 8.60
N ARG A 61 1.96 11.20 8.29
CA ARG A 61 1.61 11.73 6.96
C ARG A 61 2.64 11.38 5.91
N ASP A 62 3.85 11.03 6.31
CA ASP A 62 4.81 10.41 5.39
C ASP A 62 4.39 8.96 5.15
N SER A 63 3.97 8.66 3.93
CA SER A 63 3.50 7.31 3.56
C SER A 63 4.55 6.23 3.83
N SER A 64 5.85 6.53 3.68
CA SER A 64 6.93 5.58 3.93
C SER A 64 7.02 5.24 5.42
N VAL A 65 6.87 6.25 6.28
CA VAL A 65 6.87 6.08 7.74
C VAL A 65 5.59 5.39 8.23
N ALA A 66 4.44 5.72 7.64
CA ALA A 66 3.18 5.04 7.95
C ALA A 66 3.23 3.55 7.59
N ILE A 67 3.77 3.21 6.41
CA ILE A 67 3.92 1.82 5.96
C ILE A 67 4.88 1.06 6.87
N SER A 68 6.05 1.63 7.19
CA SER A 68 7.03 0.96 8.05
C SER A 68 6.48 0.67 9.43
N LEU A 69 5.78 1.63 10.04
CA LEU A 69 5.14 1.44 11.35
C LEU A 69 4.03 0.39 11.31
N THR A 70 3.16 0.45 10.30
CA THR A 70 2.04 -0.49 10.16
C THR A 70 2.55 -1.92 9.97
N MET A 71 3.57 -2.09 9.13
CA MET A 71 4.19 -3.39 8.89
C MET A 71 4.98 -3.88 10.09
N MET A 72 5.61 -2.99 10.86
CA MET A 72 6.30 -3.36 12.10
C MET A 72 5.33 -3.98 13.08
N ILE A 73 4.17 -3.35 13.31
CA ILE A 73 3.13 -3.89 14.19
C ILE A 73 2.64 -5.25 13.67
N LEU A 74 2.38 -5.36 12.37
CA LEU A 74 1.91 -6.61 11.76
C LEU A 74 2.94 -7.73 11.93
N PHE A 75 4.21 -7.50 11.58
CA PHE A 75 5.26 -8.51 11.72
C PHE A 75 5.51 -8.89 13.17
N LEU A 76 5.46 -7.94 14.12
CA LEU A 76 5.58 -8.24 15.55
C LEU A 76 4.46 -9.19 16.02
N VAL A 77 3.22 -8.95 15.61
CA VAL A 77 2.11 -9.86 15.92
C VAL A 77 2.33 -11.24 15.29
N LEU A 78 2.77 -11.29 14.03
CA LEU A 78 3.02 -12.55 13.34
C LEU A 78 4.12 -13.38 14.00
N VAL A 79 5.25 -12.80 14.40
CA VAL A 79 6.32 -13.55 15.06
C VAL A 79 5.91 -14.02 16.46
N LEU A 80 5.04 -13.28 17.16
CA LEU A 80 4.48 -13.71 18.43
C LEU A 80 3.55 -14.92 18.26
N VAL A 81 2.70 -14.92 17.23
CA VAL A 81 1.79 -16.02 16.91
C VAL A 81 2.55 -17.25 16.39
N ALA A 82 3.55 -17.06 15.55
CA ALA A 82 4.39 -18.14 15.02
C ALA A 82 5.27 -18.78 16.11
N GLY A 83 5.64 -18.01 17.13
CA GLY A 83 6.43 -18.47 18.27
C GLY A 83 7.93 -18.27 18.07
N LYS A 84 8.62 -17.95 19.18
CA LYS A 84 10.05 -17.62 19.20
C LYS A 84 10.94 -18.71 18.60
N SER A 85 10.79 -19.96 19.04
CA SER A 85 11.64 -21.08 18.59
C SER A 85 11.53 -21.31 17.08
N PHE A 86 10.31 -21.25 16.53
CA PHE A 86 10.11 -21.39 15.08
C PHE A 86 10.81 -20.28 14.28
N VAL A 87 10.65 -19.03 14.71
CA VAL A 87 11.27 -17.89 14.02
C VAL A 87 12.79 -17.95 14.16
N GLU A 88 13.32 -18.24 15.34
CA GLU A 88 14.77 -18.26 15.61
C GLU A 88 15.50 -19.41 14.88
N GLU A 89 14.88 -20.58 14.81
CA GLU A 89 15.48 -21.77 14.21
C GLU A 89 15.32 -21.82 12.68
N THR A 90 14.21 -21.29 12.15
CA THR A 90 13.83 -21.52 10.74
C THR A 90 13.92 -20.26 9.87
N LEU A 91 13.71 -19.06 10.44
CA LEU A 91 13.50 -17.84 9.65
C LEU A 91 14.55 -16.76 9.89
N SER A 92 14.98 -16.57 11.13
CA SER A 92 15.88 -15.47 11.51
C SER A 92 17.36 -15.86 11.51
N ALA A 93 17.67 -17.11 11.14
CA ALA A 93 19.03 -17.66 11.17
C ALA A 93 19.74 -17.46 12.53
N GLY A 94 19.01 -17.67 13.63
CA GLY A 94 19.51 -17.50 15.00
C GLY A 94 19.45 -16.07 15.56
N GLN A 95 18.92 -15.09 14.82
CA GLN A 95 18.70 -13.75 15.34
C GLN A 95 17.45 -13.67 16.22
N ASN A 96 17.42 -12.74 17.18
CA ASN A 96 16.24 -12.54 18.01
C ASN A 96 14.97 -12.27 17.17
N PHE A 97 13.88 -12.96 17.48
CA PHE A 97 12.63 -12.88 16.71
C PHE A 97 12.02 -11.46 16.61
N ILE A 98 12.23 -10.59 17.61
CA ILE A 98 11.75 -9.20 17.61
C ILE A 98 12.60 -8.36 16.64
N ILE A 99 13.92 -8.52 16.69
CA ILE A 99 14.84 -7.81 15.79
C ILE A 99 14.57 -8.23 14.35
N PHE A 100 14.36 -9.53 14.11
CA PHE A 100 13.97 -10.06 12.82
C PHE A 100 12.68 -9.40 12.29
N ALA A 101 11.63 -9.30 13.12
CA ALA A 101 10.37 -8.65 12.74
C ALA A 101 10.56 -7.16 12.38
N ILE A 102 11.37 -6.43 13.15
CA ILE A 102 11.69 -5.02 12.87
C ILE A 102 12.42 -4.90 11.53
N ILE A 103 13.49 -5.68 11.31
CA ILE A 103 14.25 -5.66 10.06
C ILE A 103 13.33 -5.98 8.88
N GLN A 104 12.53 -7.04 8.98
CA GLN A 104 11.63 -7.48 7.91
C GLN A 104 10.58 -6.41 7.57
N SER A 105 10.07 -5.68 8.57
CA SER A 105 9.13 -4.59 8.37
C SER A 105 9.76 -3.40 7.64
N LEU A 106 11.00 -3.05 7.98
CA LEU A 106 11.75 -1.98 7.32
C LEU A 106 12.12 -2.37 5.88
N THR A 107 12.56 -3.60 5.66
CA THR A 107 12.84 -4.15 4.33
C THR A 107 11.60 -4.12 3.44
N PHE A 108 10.43 -4.48 3.98
CA PHE A 108 9.17 -4.38 3.24
C PHE A 108 8.85 -2.93 2.86
N ALA A 109 8.96 -1.99 3.81
CA ALA A 109 8.71 -0.57 3.54
C ALA A 109 9.66 0.00 2.47
N ALA A 110 10.95 -0.37 2.53
CA ALA A 110 11.94 0.00 1.52
C ALA A 110 11.59 -0.57 0.14
N GLY A 111 11.15 -1.83 0.07
CA GLY A 111 10.68 -2.45 -1.16
C GLY A 111 9.49 -1.71 -1.78
N VAL A 112 8.49 -1.35 -0.98
CA VAL A 112 7.34 -0.56 -1.45
C VAL A 112 7.77 0.82 -1.93
N TYR A 113 8.69 1.49 -1.22
CA TYR A 113 9.23 2.78 -1.64
C TYR A 113 9.90 2.70 -3.02
N ILE A 114 10.74 1.69 -3.25
CA ILE A 114 11.41 1.47 -4.54
C ILE A 114 10.39 1.23 -5.65
N ILE A 115 9.35 0.42 -5.40
CA ILE A 115 8.27 0.18 -6.36
C ILE A 115 7.55 1.48 -6.71
N LEU A 116 7.17 2.28 -5.72
CA LEU A 116 6.47 3.55 -5.94
C LEU A 116 7.34 4.55 -6.70
N ALA A 117 8.64 4.62 -6.40
CA ALA A 117 9.58 5.45 -7.14
C ALA A 117 9.69 5.01 -8.61
N GLY A 118 9.78 3.70 -8.87
CA GLY A 118 9.82 3.14 -10.22
C GLY A 118 8.53 3.40 -11.01
N VAL A 119 7.36 3.18 -10.39
CA VAL A 119 6.06 3.42 -11.03
C VAL A 119 5.89 4.90 -11.39
N ARG A 120 6.28 5.82 -10.50
CA ARG A 120 6.21 7.26 -10.78
C ARG A 120 7.12 7.65 -11.95
N MET A 121 8.32 7.08 -12.03
CA MET A 121 9.25 7.32 -13.13
C MET A 121 8.66 6.89 -14.48
N VAL A 122 8.06 5.69 -14.54
CA VAL A 122 7.44 5.18 -15.77
C VAL A 122 6.25 6.03 -16.19
N ILE A 123 5.33 6.33 -15.27
CA ILE A 123 4.14 7.13 -15.56
C ILE A 123 4.50 8.57 -15.98
N ALA A 124 5.56 9.14 -15.41
CA ALA A 124 6.05 10.46 -15.83
C ALA A 124 6.61 10.42 -17.26
N GLY A 125 7.34 9.36 -17.63
CA GLY A 125 7.88 9.21 -18.99
C GLY A 125 6.82 9.06 -20.08
N ASP A 126 5.67 8.46 -19.76
CA ASP A 126 4.59 8.21 -20.72
C ASP A 126 3.61 9.39 -20.89
N ARG A 127 3.75 10.47 -20.12
CA ARG A 127 2.88 11.66 -20.21
C ARG A 127 3.49 12.74 -21.11
N PRO A 128 2.94 13.00 -22.31
CA PRO A 128 3.45 14.07 -23.15
C PRO A 128 3.11 15.44 -22.54
N GLY A 129 4.12 16.20 -22.09
CA GLY A 129 3.97 17.60 -21.70
C GLY A 129 4.20 17.95 -20.22
N VAL A 130 4.81 17.06 -19.44
CA VAL A 130 5.48 17.40 -18.16
C VAL A 130 6.96 17.05 -18.28
#